data_AF-A0A815FG65-F1
#
_entry.id   AF-A0A815FG65-F1
#
_cell.length_a   1.000
_cell.length_b   1.000
_cell.length_c   1.000
_cell.angle_alpha   90.00
_cell.angle_beta   90.00
_cell.angle_gamma   90.00
#
_symmetry.space_group_name_H-M   'P 1'
#
loop_
_entity.id
_entity.type
_entity.pdbx_description
1 polymer ?
#
loop_
_entity_poly.entity_id
_entity_poly.type
_entity_poly.pdbx_seq_one_letter_code
_entity_poly.pdbx_strand_id
1 'polypeptide(L)'
;MQNINITNSTFTMNSFIAASAWNDNLNIYISGLLHGVAVQTTTLILQVFTKTVVTLNWSGIDTMTLTTSGGTRNANISAAGNGEFIAIDNMLVTH
;
A
#
# COMPACT_ATOMS: atom_id res chain seq x y z
N MET A 1 -29.43 -0.32 -28.39
CA MET A 1 -27.95 -0.45 -28.39
C MET A 1 -27.48 -0.08 -27.01
N GLN A 2 -26.85 -1.01 -26.30
CA GLN A 2 -26.26 -0.74 -25.00
C GLN A 2 -24.82 -0.27 -25.26
N ASN A 3 -24.54 0.99 -24.94
CA ASN A 3 -23.18 1.51 -25.02
C ASN A 3 -22.46 1.04 -23.76
N ILE A 4 -21.53 0.11 -23.92
CA ILE A 4 -20.60 -0.27 -22.85
C ILE A 4 -19.40 0.67 -22.96
N ASN A 5 -19.34 1.64 -22.05
CA ASN A 5 -18.15 2.48 -21.90
C ASN A 5 -17.20 1.78 -20.92
N ILE A 6 -16.15 1.14 -21.45
CA ILE A 6 -15.02 0.64 -20.66
C ILE A 6 -13.97 1.76 -20.63
N THR A 7 -14.01 2.64 -19.63
CA THR A 7 -12.88 3.54 -19.37
C THR A 7 -11.97 2.91 -18.33
N ASN A 8 -11.24 1.85 -18.73
CA ASN A 8 -10.20 1.23 -17.92
C ASN A 8 -8.89 1.99 -18.13
N SER A 9 -8.82 3.22 -17.62
CA SER A 9 -7.55 3.94 -17.60
C SER A 9 -6.65 3.30 -16.56
N THR A 10 -5.56 2.68 -17.00
CA THR A 10 -4.50 2.21 -16.13
C THR A 10 -3.64 3.37 -15.66
N PHE A 11 -2.94 3.21 -14.55
CA PHE A 11 -1.92 4.14 -14.07
C PHE A 11 -0.60 3.41 -13.84
N THR A 12 0.45 4.20 -13.59
CA THR A 12 1.71 3.71 -13.07
C THR A 12 1.87 4.14 -11.62
N MET A 13 1.95 3.16 -10.70
CA MET A 13 2.29 3.39 -9.32
C MET A 13 3.81 3.48 -9.19
N ASN A 14 4.35 4.69 -9.01
CA ASN A 14 5.79 4.89 -8.96
C ASN A 14 6.32 4.63 -7.55
N SER A 15 5.84 5.41 -6.58
CA SER A 15 6.34 5.33 -5.21
C SER A 15 5.39 5.95 -4.18
N PHE A 16 5.62 5.63 -2.92
CA PHE A 16 5.06 6.32 -1.76
C PHE A 16 5.97 6.12 -0.53
N ILE A 17 5.74 6.88 0.53
CA ILE A 17 6.35 6.66 1.84
C ILE A 17 5.33 6.00 2.75
N ALA A 18 5.74 4.98 3.51
CA ALA A 18 4.91 4.34 4.51
C ALA A 18 5.63 4.11 5.83
N ALA A 19 4.87 4.13 6.92
CA ALA A 19 5.29 3.69 8.24
C ALA A 19 4.11 2.97 8.92
N SER A 20 4.41 2.05 9.82
CA SER A 20 3.35 1.49 10.66
C SER A 20 2.96 2.52 11.71
N ALA A 21 1.68 2.53 12.08
CA ALA A 21 1.21 3.44 13.11
C ALA A 21 1.72 2.94 14.47
N TRP A 22 1.23 1.79 14.93
CA TRP A 22 1.41 1.36 16.33
C TRP A 22 2.24 0.07 16.50
N ASN A 23 2.37 -0.75 15.45
CA ASN A 23 3.02 -2.06 15.54
C ASN A 23 4.38 -2.05 14.82
N ASP A 24 5.43 -2.52 15.49
CA ASP A 24 6.68 -2.90 14.84
C ASP A 24 6.53 -4.22 14.11
N ASN A 25 7.39 -4.44 13.11
CA ASN A 25 7.37 -5.63 12.26
C ASN A 25 6.00 -5.91 11.61
N LEU A 26 5.26 -4.87 11.26
CA LEU A 26 3.96 -4.99 10.62
C LEU A 26 4.15 -5.40 9.16
N ASN A 27 3.59 -6.54 8.75
CA ASN A 27 3.63 -6.93 7.35
C ASN A 27 2.62 -6.13 6.54
N ILE A 28 3.01 -5.73 5.33
CA ILE A 28 2.12 -5.15 4.34
C ILE A 28 2.25 -5.93 3.03
N TYR A 29 1.15 -6.53 2.59
CA TYR A 29 1.01 -7.13 1.27
C TYR A 29 0.40 -6.09 0.33
N ILE A 30 1.09 -5.81 -0.76
CA ILE A 30 0.68 -4.84 -1.77
C ILE A 30 0.36 -5.61 -3.05
N SER A 31 -0.81 -5.36 -3.63
CA SER A 31 -1.23 -5.97 -4.90
C SER A 31 -1.67 -4.90 -5.88
N GLY A 32 -1.09 -4.90 -7.07
CA GLY A 32 -1.56 -4.16 -8.24
C GLY A 32 -2.47 -5.05 -9.07
N LEU A 33 -3.67 -4.56 -9.40
CA LEU A 33 -4.69 -5.32 -10.11
C LEU A 33 -4.99 -4.68 -11.47
N LEU A 34 -5.35 -5.52 -12.42
CA LEU A 34 -5.96 -5.14 -13.69
C LEU A 34 -7.28 -5.89 -13.82
N HIS A 35 -8.38 -5.16 -13.89
CA HIS A 35 -9.74 -5.68 -13.95
C HIS A 35 -10.06 -6.68 -12.82
N GLY A 36 -9.58 -6.37 -11.61
CA GLY A 36 -9.78 -7.20 -10.42
C GLY A 36 -8.85 -8.43 -10.32
N VAL A 37 -7.96 -8.65 -11.28
CA VAL A 37 -6.95 -9.73 -11.24
C VAL A 37 -5.62 -9.15 -10.78
N ALA A 38 -5.01 -9.74 -9.76
CA ALA A 38 -3.66 -9.35 -9.33
C ALA A 38 -2.63 -9.66 -10.42
N VAL A 39 -1.90 -8.64 -10.87
CA VAL A 39 -0.85 -8.75 -11.90
C VAL A 39 0.54 -8.46 -11.37
N GLN A 40 0.66 -7.71 -10.27
CA GLN A 40 1.91 -7.44 -9.58
C GLN A 40 1.69 -7.47 -8.07
N THR A 41 2.63 -8.03 -7.33
CA THR A 41 2.52 -8.14 -5.86
C THR A 41 3.88 -7.97 -5.20
N THR A 42 3.89 -7.47 -3.97
CA THR A 42 5.08 -7.45 -3.11
C THR A 42 4.67 -7.44 -1.64
N THR A 43 5.57 -7.88 -0.77
CA THR A 43 5.39 -7.80 0.69
C THR A 43 6.54 -7.03 1.30
N LEU A 44 6.23 -6.15 2.24
CA LEU A 44 7.21 -5.37 2.98
C LEU A 44 6.94 -5.48 4.49
N ILE A 45 7.92 -5.08 5.29
CA ILE A 45 7.80 -4.97 6.73
C ILE A 45 7.98 -3.50 7.12
N LEU A 46 7.01 -2.97 7.88
CA LEU A 46 7.03 -1.60 8.36
C LEU A 46 7.36 -1.55 9.86
N GLN A 47 7.96 -0.43 10.26
CA GLN A 47 8.30 -0.10 11.64
C GLN A 47 7.70 1.25 12.00
N VAL A 48 7.49 1.48 13.29
CA VAL A 48 6.80 2.68 13.78
C VAL A 48 7.65 3.93 13.53
N PHE A 49 8.92 3.89 13.93
CA PHE A 49 9.80 5.07 13.88
C PHE A 49 10.68 5.14 12.62
N THR A 50 10.42 4.27 11.64
CA THR A 50 11.19 4.25 10.39
C THR A 50 10.26 4.49 9.21
N LYS A 51 10.52 5.56 8.46
CA LYS A 51 9.89 5.76 7.16
C LYS A 51 10.47 4.76 6.15
N THR A 52 9.58 4.08 5.44
CA THR A 52 9.93 3.17 4.34
C THR A 52 9.56 3.83 3.03
N VAL A 53 10.55 4.06 2.17
CA VAL A 53 10.28 4.48 0.78
C VAL A 53 9.94 3.23 -0.02
N VAL A 54 8.71 3.16 -0.50
CA VAL A 54 8.21 2.06 -1.32
C VAL A 54 8.31 2.47 -2.78
N THR A 55 9.18 1.81 -3.53
CA THR A 55 9.35 2.02 -4.97
C THR A 55 8.82 0.81 -5.71
N LEU A 56 7.83 1.00 -6.58
CA LEU A 56 7.14 -0.06 -7.30
C LEU A 56 7.38 0.05 -8.81
N ASN A 57 7.14 1.22 -9.39
CA ASN A 57 7.13 1.45 -10.85
C ASN A 57 6.21 0.46 -11.60
N TRP A 58 5.06 0.17 -11.00
CA TRP A 58 4.08 -0.77 -11.51
C TRP A 58 3.14 -0.09 -12.49
N SER A 59 3.28 -0.38 -13.78
CA SER A 59 2.45 0.17 -14.85
C SER A 59 1.36 -0.82 -15.27
N GLY A 60 0.26 -0.32 -15.84
CA GLY A 60 -0.78 -1.18 -16.41
C GLY A 60 -1.72 -1.78 -15.37
N ILE A 61 -1.78 -1.18 -14.17
CA ILE A 61 -2.74 -1.50 -13.12
C ILE A 61 -3.85 -0.45 -13.09
N ASP A 62 -5.06 -0.85 -12.71
CA ASP A 62 -6.20 0.06 -12.48
C ASP A 62 -6.55 0.19 -11.00
N THR A 63 -5.99 -0.66 -10.15
CA THR A 63 -6.23 -0.69 -8.72
C THR A 63 -4.94 -1.10 -7.99
N MET A 64 -4.68 -0.49 -6.84
CA MET A 64 -3.69 -0.99 -5.88
C MET A 64 -4.37 -1.25 -4.54
N THR A 65 -4.16 -2.43 -3.96
CA THR A 65 -4.61 -2.78 -2.62
C THR A 65 -3.42 -2.95 -1.69
N LEU A 66 -3.62 -2.58 -0.43
CA LEU A 66 -2.66 -2.78 0.64
C LEU A 66 -3.38 -3.53 1.77
N THR A 67 -2.80 -4.63 2.21
CA THR A 67 -3.34 -5.47 3.27
C THR A 67 -2.30 -5.64 4.35
N THR A 68 -2.62 -5.23 5.57
CA THR A 68 -1.71 -5.33 6.71
C THR A 68 -1.98 -6.60 7.50
N SER A 69 -0.94 -7.12 8.16
CA SER A 69 -1.07 -8.28 9.06
C SER A 69 0.08 -8.40 10.06
N GLY A 70 -0.25 -8.85 11.27
CA GLY A 70 0.68 -9.16 12.34
C GLY A 70 1.34 -7.93 12.98
N GLY A 71 2.65 -8.06 13.23
CA GLY A 71 3.40 -7.09 14.01
C GLY A 71 3.14 -7.17 15.52
N THR A 72 3.85 -6.35 16.28
CA THR A 72 3.73 -6.27 17.73
C THR A 72 3.71 -4.81 18.15
N ARG A 73 2.82 -4.47 19.09
CA ARG A 73 2.72 -3.10 19.62
C ARG A 73 4.10 -2.61 20.09
N ASN A 74 4.57 -1.52 19.49
CA ASN A 74 5.81 -0.88 19.90
C ASN A 74 5.65 -0.30 21.33
N ALA A 75 6.51 -0.74 22.24
CA ALA A 75 6.46 -0.40 23.67
C ALA A 75 6.78 1.09 23.96
N ASN A 76 7.40 1.80 23.01
CA ASN A 76 7.80 3.19 23.18
C ASN A 76 6.72 4.19 22.73
N ILE A 77 5.55 3.71 22.26
CA ILE A 77 4.41 4.57 21.92
C ILE A 77 3.43 4.66 23.08
N SER A 78 3.32 5.86 23.65
CA SER A 78 2.32 6.19 24.69
C SER A 78 0.97 6.66 24.13
N ALA A 79 0.89 6.94 22.82
CA ALA A 79 -0.35 7.38 22.18
C ALA A 79 -1.47 6.32 22.29
N ALA A 80 -2.69 6.80 22.53
CA ALA A 80 -3.89 5.97 22.49
C ALA A 80 -4.14 5.51 21.04
N GLY A 81 -4.22 4.20 20.84
CA GLY A 81 -4.36 3.56 19.53
C GLY A 81 -3.97 2.09 19.62
N ASN A 82 -4.38 1.24 18.68
CA ASN A 82 -3.89 -0.13 18.54
C ASN A 82 -4.19 -0.66 17.13
N GLY A 83 -3.59 -1.78 16.75
CA GLY A 83 -3.93 -2.52 15.53
C GLY A 83 -2.97 -2.28 14.36
N GLU A 84 -3.34 -2.87 13.24
CA GLU A 84 -2.52 -3.02 12.03
C GLU A 84 -2.68 -1.84 11.08
N PHE A 85 -2.55 -0.63 11.61
CA PHE A 85 -2.69 0.61 10.84
C PHE A 85 -1.35 1.07 10.26
N ILE A 86 -1.43 1.73 9.12
CA ILE A 86 -0.30 2.36 8.42
C ILE A 86 -0.61 3.82 8.13
N ALA A 87 0.43 4.64 8.05
CA ALA A 87 0.37 5.97 7.46
C ALA A 87 1.09 5.95 6.11
N ILE A 88 0.53 6.67 5.13
CA ILE A 88 1.08 6.81 3.78
C ILE A 88 1.21 8.31 3.47
N ASP A 89 2.31 8.70 2.84
CA ASP A 89 2.56 10.07 2.38
C ASP A 89 3.40 10.09 1.09
N ASN A 90 3.54 11.26 0.45
CA ASN A 90 4.37 11.50 -0.73
C ASN A 90 4.13 10.51 -1.87
N MET A 91 2.85 10.21 -2.15
CA MET A 91 2.45 9.29 -3.21
C MET A 91 2.68 9.91 -4.60
N LEU A 92 3.38 9.17 -5.46
CA LEU A 92 3.65 9.54 -6.85
C LEU A 92 3.01 8.54 -7.82
N VAL A 93 2.07 9.02 -8.61
CA VAL A 93 1.31 8.27 -9.62
C VAL A 93 1.41 9.01 -10.96
N THR A 94 1.58 8.25 -12.04
CA THR A 94 1.59 8.78 -13.43
C THR A 94 0.57 8.05 -14.28
N HIS A 95 0.20 8.65 -15.42
CA HIS A 95 -0.76 8.12 -16.40
C HIS A 95 -0.10 8.06 -17.77
#